data_AF-A0A2D7IVM7-F1
#
_entry.id   AF-A0A2D7IVM7-F1
#
_cell.length_a   1.000
_cell.length_b   1.000
_cell.length_c   1.000
_cell.angle_alpha   90.00
_cell.angle_beta   90.00
_cell.angle_gamma   90.00
#
_symmetry.space_group_name_H-M   'P 1'
#
loop_
_entity.id
_entity.type
_entity.pdbx_description
1 polymer ?
#
loop_
_entity_poly.entity_id
_entity_poly.type
_entity_poly.pdbx_seq_one_letter_code
_entity_poly.pdbx_strand_id
1 'polypeptide(L)'
;MNNNIQQTLTSEDLFAREHRIDTFACRQLAEWALAHFGDRTEPYAYKRIVISLANSGADLAVDKIHTDLVSLGYNYRSEAVMRMYERFRRDAEHVVDTPSDLAA
;
A
#
# COMPACT_ATOMS: atom_id res chain seq x y z
N MET A 1 -25.84 -12.84 -26.22
CA MET A 1 -25.76 -13.87 -25.15
C MET A 1 -24.76 -13.35 -24.13
N ASN A 2 -25.24 -12.76 -23.03
CA ASN A 2 -24.37 -12.25 -21.97
C ASN A 2 -24.00 -13.43 -21.06
N ASN A 3 -22.78 -13.93 -21.23
CA ASN A 3 -22.17 -14.87 -20.29
C ASN A 3 -21.78 -14.08 -19.04
N ASN A 4 -22.77 -13.77 -18.20
CA ASN A 4 -22.56 -13.19 -16.89
C ASN A 4 -22.13 -14.34 -15.95
N ILE A 5 -20.88 -14.78 -16.13
CA ILE A 5 -20.23 -15.65 -15.15
C ILE A 5 -19.96 -14.72 -13.97
N GLN A 6 -20.86 -14.71 -13.00
CA GLN A 6 -20.52 -14.34 -11.63
C GLN A 6 -19.46 -15.37 -11.20
N GLN A 7 -18.20 -15.13 -11.54
CA GLN A 7 -17.08 -15.93 -11.05
C GLN A 7 -17.07 -15.70 -9.55
N THR A 8 -17.56 -16.68 -8.79
CA THR A 8 -17.42 -16.68 -7.34
C THR A 8 -15.93 -16.75 -7.05
N LEU A 9 -15.34 -15.62 -6.65
CA LEU A 9 -13.93 -15.54 -6.27
C LEU A 9 -13.68 -16.54 -5.15
N THR A 10 -12.63 -17.36 -5.30
CA THR A 10 -12.23 -18.30 -4.26
C THR A 10 -11.62 -17.54 -3.08
N SER A 11 -11.51 -18.18 -1.91
CA SER A 11 -10.80 -17.56 -0.77
C SER A 11 -9.34 -17.23 -1.10
N GLU A 12 -8.71 -18.00 -1.98
CA GLU A 12 -7.35 -17.74 -2.46
C GLU A 12 -7.30 -16.51 -3.36
N ASP A 13 -8.27 -16.34 -4.27
CA ASP A 13 -8.36 -15.15 -5.12
C ASP A 13 -8.60 -13.88 -4.29
N LEU A 14 -9.46 -13.97 -3.28
CA LEU A 14 -9.73 -12.86 -2.34
C LEU A 14 -8.47 -12.51 -1.54
N PHE A 15 -7.75 -13.52 -1.06
CA PHE A 15 -6.48 -13.31 -0.35
C PHE A 15 -5.42 -12.67 -1.25
N ALA A 16 -5.24 -13.18 -2.47
CA ALA A 16 -4.30 -12.63 -3.45
C ALA A 16 -4.70 -11.21 -3.90
N ARG A 17 -5.99 -10.91 -3.96
CA ARG A 17 -6.50 -9.56 -4.22
C ARG A 17 -6.16 -8.61 -3.07
N GLU A 18 -6.47 -8.97 -1.83
CA GLU A 18 -6.16 -8.12 -0.67
C GLU A 18 -4.66 -7.89 -0.53
N HIS A 19 -3.85 -8.95 -0.70
CA HIS A 19 -2.40 -8.83 -0.66
C HIS A 19 -1.85 -7.85 -1.71
N ARG A 20 -2.42 -7.83 -2.93
CA ARG A 20 -2.05 -6.85 -3.97
C ARG A 20 -2.44 -5.42 -3.58
N ILE A 21 -3.63 -5.25 -3.01
CA ILE A 21 -4.14 -3.96 -2.52
C ILE A 21 -3.22 -3.40 -1.43
N ASP A 22 -2.93 -4.19 -0.40
CA ASP A 22 -2.07 -3.80 0.73
C ASP A 22 -0.65 -3.47 0.25
N THR A 23 -0.07 -4.32 -0.60
CA THR A 23 1.27 -4.09 -1.14
C THR A 23 1.34 -2.80 -1.96
N PHE A 24 0.33 -2.52 -2.78
CA PHE A 24 0.25 -1.27 -3.54
C PHE A 24 0.12 -0.07 -2.59
N ALA A 25 -0.81 -0.13 -1.63
CA ALA A 25 -1.06 0.94 -0.68
C ALA A 25 0.19 1.27 0.15
N CYS A 26 0.87 0.25 0.68
CA CYS A 26 2.12 0.42 1.42
C CYS A 26 3.26 0.97 0.56
N ARG A 27 3.32 0.62 -0.74
CA ARG A 27 4.26 1.25 -1.67
C ARG A 27 4.00 2.75 -1.81
N GLN A 28 2.75 3.14 -2.05
CA GLN A 28 2.37 4.56 -2.17
C GLN A 28 2.63 5.32 -0.85
N LEU A 29 2.39 4.67 0.29
CA LEU A 29 2.69 5.23 1.60
C LEU A 29 4.20 5.45 1.80
N ALA A 30 5.05 4.52 1.31
CA ALA A 30 6.50 4.70 1.33
C ALA A 30 6.95 5.88 0.46
N GLU A 31 6.37 6.08 -0.73
CA GLU A 31 6.64 7.26 -1.57
C GLU A 31 6.28 8.55 -0.85
N TRP A 32 5.10 8.57 -0.22
CA TRP A 32 4.64 9.71 0.55
C TRP A 32 5.58 10.01 1.73
N ALA A 33 6.05 8.99 2.45
CA ALA A 33 7.03 9.16 3.53
C ALA A 33 8.37 9.68 3.00
N LEU A 34 8.86 9.14 1.88
CA LEU A 34 10.12 9.55 1.26
C LEU A 34 10.14 11.02 0.84
N ALA A 35 9.00 11.59 0.47
CA ALA A 35 8.89 13.03 0.21
C ALA A 35 9.29 13.90 1.42
N HIS A 36 9.25 13.35 2.64
CA HIS A 36 9.69 14.01 3.87
C HIS A 36 11.17 13.80 4.17
N PHE A 37 11.78 12.73 3.64
CA PHE A 37 13.12 12.31 4.02
C PHE A 37 14.21 13.10 3.29
N GLY A 38 13.90 13.62 2.09
CA GLY A 38 14.89 14.29 1.23
C GLY A 38 16.06 13.35 0.91
N ASP A 39 17.29 13.88 0.93
CA ASP A 39 18.50 13.11 0.62
C ASP A 39 19.03 12.25 1.78
N ARG A 40 18.32 12.21 2.92
CA ARG A 40 18.79 11.50 4.14
C ARG A 40 18.66 9.98 4.05
N THR A 41 17.95 9.48 3.06
CA THR A 41 17.58 8.07 2.94
C THR A 41 17.76 7.60 1.51
N GLU A 42 18.27 6.39 1.31
CA GLU A 42 18.30 5.73 0.00
C GLU A 42 16.87 5.28 -0.37
N PRO A 43 16.23 5.87 -1.40
CA PRO A 43 14.80 5.67 -1.65
C PRO A 43 14.42 4.23 -1.99
N TYR A 44 15.27 3.49 -2.72
CA TYR A 44 14.95 2.14 -3.16
C TYR A 44 14.99 1.14 -2.01
N ALA A 45 16.01 1.23 -1.14
CA ALA A 45 16.15 0.42 0.06
C ALA A 45 14.97 0.65 1.01
N TYR A 46 14.54 1.90 1.17
CA TYR A 46 13.41 2.22 2.03
C TYR A 46 12.10 1.57 1.54
N LYS A 47 11.77 1.74 0.26
CA LYS A 47 10.58 1.11 -0.34
C LYS A 47 10.62 -0.40 -0.20
N ARG A 48 11.78 -1.03 -0.41
CA ARG A 48 11.95 -2.47 -0.23
C ARG A 48 11.67 -2.92 1.20
N ILE A 49 12.13 -2.18 2.19
CA ILE A 49 11.85 -2.48 3.61
C ILE A 49 10.36 -2.38 3.89
N VAL A 50 9.71 -1.29 3.48
CA VAL A 50 8.27 -1.10 3.70
C VAL A 50 7.46 -2.21 3.02
N ILE A 51 7.77 -2.55 1.76
CA ILE A 51 7.09 -3.64 1.03
C ILE A 51 7.31 -4.98 1.72
N SER A 52 8.54 -5.25 2.19
CA SER A 52 8.83 -6.50 2.92
C SER A 52 8.03 -6.60 4.22
N LEU A 53 7.80 -5.48 4.90
CA LEU A 53 6.94 -5.44 6.10
C LEU A 53 5.47 -5.63 5.74
N ALA A 54 5.01 -5.01 4.66
CA ALA A 54 3.64 -5.17 4.17
C ALA A 54 3.29 -6.63 3.86
N ASN A 55 4.25 -7.42 3.38
CA ASN A 55 4.06 -8.86 3.18
C ASN A 55 3.78 -9.64 4.47
N SER A 56 4.23 -9.12 5.62
CA SER A 56 3.94 -9.66 6.95
C SER A 56 2.70 -9.02 7.60
N GLY A 57 2.22 -7.90 7.06
CA GLY A 57 1.05 -7.16 7.51
C GLY A 57 1.19 -5.65 7.30
N ALA A 58 0.13 -5.01 6.80
CA ALA A 58 0.11 -3.58 6.53
C ALA A 58 0.37 -2.72 7.79
N ASP A 59 -0.13 -3.14 8.95
CA ASP A 59 0.06 -2.43 10.22
C ASP A 59 1.54 -2.26 10.58
N LEU A 60 2.37 -3.27 10.31
CA LEU A 60 3.83 -3.20 10.55
C LEU A 60 4.51 -2.19 9.63
N ALA A 61 4.05 -2.10 8.38
CA ALA A 61 4.55 -1.11 7.43
C ALA A 61 4.13 0.32 7.82
N VAL A 62 2.88 0.50 8.27
CA VAL A 62 2.35 1.78 8.76
C VAL A 62 3.10 2.24 10.00
N ASP A 63 3.31 1.36 10.98
CA ASP A 63 4.03 1.66 12.22
C ASP A 63 5.50 2.04 11.97
N LYS A 64 6.17 1.34 11.04
CA LYS A 64 7.53 1.69 10.61
C LYS A 64 7.60 3.11 10.07
N ILE A 65 6.69 3.46 9.16
CA ILE A 65 6.64 4.80 8.54
C ILE A 65 6.33 5.87 9.58
N HIS A 66 5.38 5.61 10.48
CA HIS A 66 5.08 6.52 11.58
C HIS A 66 6.30 6.79 12.46
N THR A 67 6.98 5.73 12.89
CA THR A 67 8.20 5.82 13.71
C THR A 67 9.30 6.62 13.00
N ASP A 68 9.51 6.38 11.71
CA ASP A 68 10.53 7.09 10.94
C ASP A 68 10.23 8.59 10.81
N LEU A 69 8.99 8.94 10.49
CA LEU A 69 8.56 10.34 10.40
C LEU A 69 8.73 11.07 11.74
N VAL A 70 8.36 10.42 12.85
CA VAL A 70 8.56 10.98 14.20
C VAL A 70 10.06 11.14 14.49
N SER A 71 10.90 10.18 14.10
CA SER A 71 12.36 10.26 14.30
C SER A 71 13.02 11.44 13.57
N LEU A 72 12.41 11.89 12.46
CA LEU A 72 12.84 13.07 11.71
C LEU A 72 12.29 14.40 12.26
N GLY A 73 11.47 14.34 13.32
CA GLY A 73 10.88 15.51 13.99
C GLY A 73 9.50 15.91 13.47
N TYR A 74 8.85 15.08 12.64
CA TYR A 74 7.47 15.34 12.22
C TYR A 74 6.48 14.89 13.30
N ASN A 75 5.57 15.79 13.70
CA ASN A 75 4.57 15.54 14.72
C ASN A 75 3.32 14.83 14.16
N TYR A 76 3.50 13.72 13.45
CA TYR A 76 2.38 12.88 13.01
C TYR A 76 1.85 12.03 14.15
N ARG A 77 0.52 12.01 14.32
CA ARG A 77 -0.15 10.97 15.10
C ARG A 77 -0.20 9.67 14.29
N SER A 78 -0.20 8.52 14.95
CA SER A 78 -0.26 7.21 14.27
C SER A 78 -1.50 7.11 13.36
N GLU A 79 -2.63 7.65 13.81
CA GLU A 79 -3.88 7.67 13.04
C GLU A 79 -3.79 8.49 11.75
N ALA A 80 -2.90 9.49 11.68
CA ALA A 80 -2.71 10.27 10.46
C ALA A 80 -2.05 9.43 9.36
N VAL A 81 -1.07 8.60 9.73
CA VAL A 81 -0.39 7.68 8.81
C VAL A 81 -1.35 6.56 8.39
N MET A 82 -2.15 6.04 9.33
CA MET A 82 -3.18 5.04 9.02
C MET A 82 -4.27 5.59 8.08
N ARG A 83 -4.72 6.83 8.26
CA ARG A 83 -5.66 7.46 7.32
C ARG A 83 -5.05 7.66 5.94
N MET A 84 -3.75 7.95 5.86
CA MET A 84 -3.05 8.04 4.57
C MET A 84 -2.96 6.66 3.91
N TYR A 85 -2.68 5.61 4.68
CA TYR A 85 -2.74 4.22 4.22
C TYR A 85 -4.11 3.87 3.67
N GLU A 86 -5.20 4.11 4.42
CA GLU A 86 -6.57 3.82 3.99
C GLU A 86 -6.94 4.57 2.71
N ARG A 87 -6.46 5.80 2.55
CA ARG A 87 -6.63 6.57 1.31
C ARG A 87 -5.99 5.84 0.13
N PHE A 88 -4.73 5.42 0.26
CA PHE A 88 -4.06 4.68 -0.80
C PHE A 88 -4.64 3.28 -1.02
N ARG A 89 -5.21 2.65 0.01
CA ARG A 89 -5.92 1.37 -0.11
C ARG A 89 -7.15 1.51 -1.00
N ARG A 90 -7.93 2.58 -0.84
CA ARG A 90 -9.07 2.89 -1.73
C ARG A 90 -8.62 3.16 -3.17
N ASP A 91 -7.53 3.91 -3.33
CA ASP A 91 -6.93 4.13 -4.65
C ASP A 91 -6.50 2.77 -5.29
N ALA A 92 -5.95 1.86 -4.49
CA ALA A 92 -5.53 0.53 -4.91
C ALA A 92 -6.71 -0.39 -5.27
N GLU A 93 -7.81 -0.34 -4.52
CA GLU A 93 -9.05 -1.07 -4.83
C GLU A 93 -9.52 -0.72 -6.25
N HIS A 94 -9.52 0.58 -6.61
CA HIS A 94 -9.83 0.99 -7.97
C HIS A 94 -8.86 0.42 -8.99
N VAL A 95 -7.55 0.50 -8.76
CA VAL A 95 -6.54 0.00 -9.71
C VAL A 95 -6.62 -1.51 -9.91
N VAL A 96 -6.87 -2.28 -8.84
CA VAL A 96 -6.92 -3.75 -8.88
C VAL A 96 -8.24 -4.25 -9.46
N ASP A 97 -9.34 -3.53 -9.23
CA ASP A 97 -10.68 -3.90 -9.73
C ASP A 97 -10.94 -3.41 -11.16
N THR A 98 -10.13 -2.48 -11.68
CA THR A 98 -10.22 -2.10 -13.08
C THR A 98 -9.73 -3.28 -13.93
N PRO A 99 -10.55 -3.86 -14.82
CA PRO A 99 -10.07 -4.83 -15.78
C PRO A 99 -8.97 -4.16 -16.61
N SER A 100 -7.88 -4.88 -16.85
CA SER A 100 -6.85 -4.46 -17.81
C SER A 100 -7.44 -4.44 -19.23
N ASP A 101 -8.31 -3.47 -19.54
CA ASP A 101 -8.94 -3.30 -20.87
C ASP A 101 -8.03 -2.57 -21.87
N LEU A 102 -6.72 -2.51 -21.63
CA LEU A 102 -5.73 -1.87 -22.53
C LEU A 102 -4.42 -2.67 -22.67
N ALA A 103 -4.52 -4.00 -22.78
CA ALA A 103 -3.54 -4.77 -23.56
C ALA A 103 -4.22 -5.04 -24.93
N ALA A 104 -4.06 -4.19 -25.94
CA ALA A 104 -2.88 -4.03 -26.79
C ALA A 104 -2.39 -5.38 -27.35
#